data_AF-A0A6J8D6A7-F1
#
_entry.id   AF-A0A6J8D6A7-F1
#
_cell.length_a   1.000
_cell.length_b   1.000
_cell.length_c   1.000
_cell.angle_alpha   90.00
_cell.angle_beta   90.00
_cell.angle_gamma   90.00
#
_symmetry.space_group_name_H-M   'P 1'
#
loop_
_entity.id
_entity.type
_entity.pdbx_description
1 polymer ?
#
loop_
_entity_poly.entity_id
_entity_poly.type
_entity_poly.pdbx_seq_one_letter_code
_entity_poly.pdbx_strand_id
1 'polypeptide(L)'
;MQNCINKVLVFKKTFLVQGSTLGDTISSRDVSSSLTGGYLFVSKVRIVAYLIGIKQTSPTEKGYTPTLFPYQKKTPARKTSNSTKQEIQVIDANTHTSCPTGQLENKTSQRKKRLFQDITVANNQVGRPLDKKPFEPIIPQINNHDYINTETEKGNYWLIKEYLPEIKEKMNELDRLKKINESQAKQILSLENIKENPKRMLFWTGFSDYENFYALFQYFEPRATNMRYWKGDAGMPDTFSDRKKGPERKLSLIDEFFLTMVRLKVGLLVEDLAIRFSISVGLVSQIFSSWINLMYVDLKELCELPSKEVLNENQSHAMKDFEDVRVIIDCTEIFVQNPSKLDARKQVFSNYKHHNTFKFLIGVSPQMAITYVSRMYGGRASDKFITCDSVDLLHNLEVNKGSVMADRGFLISGILNDMGVKLHMPSFKGTERAQLKSSEAKTSEDISKVRIHVERAIQRVKTFHILDGEVKLSMKDLAEQIFTVCAYLVNFQTPILKK
;
A
#
# COMPACT_ATOMS: atom_id res chain seq x y z
N MET A 1 -15.45 15.72 1.93
CA MET A 1 -14.31 14.96 1.38
C MET A 1 -14.52 13.46 1.30
N GLN A 2 -15.18 12.75 2.23
CA GLN A 2 -15.65 11.36 1.96
C GLN A 2 -16.51 11.33 0.69
N ASN A 3 -17.36 12.34 0.46
CA ASN A 3 -18.11 12.50 -0.81
C ASN A 3 -17.25 12.88 -2.03
N CYS A 4 -16.03 13.39 -1.87
CA CYS A 4 -15.12 13.69 -3.00
C CYS A 4 -14.20 12.49 -3.29
N ILE A 5 -13.67 11.84 -2.25
CA ILE A 5 -12.89 10.60 -2.33
C ILE A 5 -13.78 9.45 -2.83
N ASN A 6 -15.03 9.34 -2.36
CA ASN A 6 -16.00 8.37 -2.90
C ASN A 6 -16.42 8.70 -4.34
N LYS A 7 -16.43 9.98 -4.74
CA LYS A 7 -16.68 10.36 -6.15
C LYS A 7 -15.49 10.04 -7.05
N VAL A 8 -14.25 10.22 -6.57
CA VAL A 8 -13.00 9.93 -7.31
C VAL A 8 -12.75 8.42 -7.42
N LEU A 9 -13.02 7.64 -6.37
CA LEU A 9 -12.92 6.17 -6.37
C LEU A 9 -13.89 5.51 -7.36
N VAL A 10 -15.11 6.04 -7.50
CA VAL A 10 -16.08 5.55 -8.49
C VAL A 10 -15.70 5.95 -9.91
N PHE A 11 -15.10 7.13 -10.12
CA PHE A 11 -14.73 7.63 -11.44
C PHE A 11 -13.60 6.83 -12.12
N LYS A 12 -12.62 6.32 -11.36
CA LYS A 12 -11.54 5.47 -11.90
C LYS A 12 -11.96 4.01 -12.16
N LYS A 13 -13.05 3.53 -11.55
CA LYS A 13 -13.57 2.15 -11.75
C LYS A 13 -14.21 1.94 -13.12
N THR A 14 -14.90 2.95 -13.68
CA THR A 14 -15.56 2.83 -14.99
C THR A 14 -14.57 2.78 -16.16
N PHE A 15 -13.41 3.45 -16.03
CA PHE A 15 -12.38 3.47 -17.08
C PHE A 15 -11.59 2.17 -17.22
N LEU A 16 -11.58 1.31 -16.20
CA LEU A 16 -10.86 0.02 -16.25
C LEU A 16 -11.72 -1.14 -16.74
N VAL A 17 -13.05 -0.98 -16.80
CA VAL A 17 -13.99 -2.04 -17.24
C VAL A 17 -14.40 -1.90 -18.71
N GLN A 18 -14.24 -0.74 -19.35
CA GLN A 18 -14.58 -0.53 -20.77
C GLN A 18 -13.36 -0.51 -21.72
N GLY A 19 -12.32 -1.29 -21.40
CA GLY A 19 -11.17 -1.54 -22.28
C GLY A 19 -11.40 -2.61 -23.36
N SER A 20 -12.63 -3.11 -23.53
CA SER A 20 -12.94 -4.15 -24.52
C SER A 20 -14.36 -4.00 -25.05
N THR A 21 -14.51 -3.29 -26.16
CA THR A 21 -15.18 -3.73 -27.42
C THR A 21 -15.41 -2.51 -28.33
N LEU A 22 -14.91 -2.62 -29.56
CA LEU A 22 -15.23 -1.74 -30.69
C LEU A 22 -16.73 -1.78 -31.02
N GLY A 23 -17.24 -0.70 -31.62
CA GLY A 23 -18.25 -0.78 -32.67
C GLY A 23 -19.58 -0.07 -32.39
N ASP A 24 -19.84 0.93 -33.20
CA ASP A 24 -21.16 1.37 -33.69
C ASP A 24 -21.92 2.52 -32.96
N THR A 25 -21.96 3.63 -33.69
CA THR A 25 -22.93 4.73 -33.68
C THR A 25 -24.38 4.25 -33.71
N ILE A 26 -25.27 4.85 -32.88
CA ILE A 26 -26.69 5.14 -33.20
C ILE A 26 -27.23 6.24 -32.28
N SER A 27 -28.09 7.09 -32.84
CA SER A 27 -28.71 8.30 -32.29
C SER A 27 -29.90 8.06 -31.35
N SER A 28 -30.23 9.10 -30.59
CA SER A 28 -31.40 9.29 -29.72
C SER A 28 -32.77 8.94 -30.34
N ARG A 29 -33.62 8.19 -29.61
CA ARG A 29 -35.00 8.55 -29.20
C ARG A 29 -35.75 7.36 -28.54
N ASP A 30 -36.57 7.71 -27.54
CA ASP A 30 -37.81 7.08 -27.03
C ASP A 30 -37.83 5.73 -26.26
N VAL A 31 -37.94 5.87 -24.93
CA VAL A 31 -39.04 5.44 -24.01
C VAL A 31 -39.79 4.10 -24.26
N SER A 32 -39.73 3.27 -23.20
CA SER A 32 -40.76 2.39 -22.59
C SER A 32 -40.82 0.87 -22.85
N SER A 33 -40.78 0.17 -21.71
CA SER A 33 -41.42 -1.10 -21.32
C SER A 33 -41.01 -2.41 -21.99
N SER A 34 -40.32 -3.28 -21.25
CA SER A 34 -40.93 -4.50 -20.69
C SER A 34 -39.96 -5.22 -19.74
N LEU A 35 -40.53 -5.69 -18.63
CA LEU A 35 -39.90 -6.36 -17.50
C LEU A 35 -39.52 -7.81 -17.82
N THR A 36 -38.38 -8.25 -17.28
CA THR A 36 -38.09 -9.56 -16.61
C THR A 36 -36.57 -9.61 -16.45
N GLY A 37 -35.92 -9.87 -15.31
CA GLY A 37 -36.24 -10.21 -13.94
C GLY A 37 -34.89 -10.64 -13.35
N GLY A 38 -34.42 -10.02 -12.25
CA GLY A 38 -33.13 -10.40 -11.65
C GLY A 38 -32.55 -9.38 -10.67
N TYR A 39 -32.99 -9.47 -9.42
CA TYR A 39 -32.33 -9.00 -8.18
C TYR A 39 -31.97 -7.50 -8.05
N LEU A 40 -32.96 -6.77 -7.54
CA LEU A 40 -32.85 -5.45 -6.96
C LEU A 40 -32.67 -5.59 -5.43
N PHE A 41 -31.51 -5.21 -4.89
CA PHE A 41 -31.39 -4.69 -3.51
C PHE A 41 -30.22 -3.71 -3.47
N VAL A 42 -30.41 -2.54 -4.09
CA VAL A 42 -29.49 -1.41 -4.03
C VAL A 42 -30.17 -0.29 -3.27
N SER A 43 -29.75 -0.08 -2.02
CA SER A 43 -30.21 1.03 -1.20
C SER A 43 -29.21 2.18 -1.26
N LYS A 44 -29.52 3.15 -2.14
CA LYS A 44 -29.29 4.61 -2.03
C LYS A 44 -27.85 5.11 -1.74
N VAL A 45 -27.14 5.49 -2.81
CA VAL A 45 -26.28 6.69 -2.79
C VAL A 45 -26.50 7.49 -4.08
N ARG A 46 -26.95 8.74 -3.93
CA ARG A 46 -27.15 9.71 -5.01
C ARG A 46 -25.79 10.13 -5.59
N ILE A 47 -25.57 9.93 -6.88
CA ILE A 47 -24.41 10.44 -7.64
C ILE A 47 -24.97 11.45 -8.66
N VAL A 48 -24.55 12.71 -8.54
CA VAL A 48 -24.81 13.78 -9.52
C VAL A 48 -23.47 14.14 -10.17
N ALA A 49 -23.54 14.21 -11.50
CA ALA A 49 -22.47 14.35 -12.48
C ALA A 49 -21.71 15.68 -12.42
N TYR A 50 -20.46 15.70 -12.92
CA TYR A 50 -20.01 16.69 -13.91
C TYR A 50 -18.74 16.23 -14.66
N LEU A 51 -18.57 16.81 -15.85
CA LEU A 51 -17.63 16.57 -16.97
C LEU A 51 -16.14 16.87 -16.60
N ILE A 52 -15.11 16.37 -17.29
CA ILE A 52 -14.58 16.88 -18.59
C ILE A 52 -13.50 15.90 -19.16
N GLY A 53 -13.55 15.66 -20.48
CA GLY A 53 -12.38 15.59 -21.38
C GLY A 53 -11.65 14.25 -21.63
N ILE A 54 -11.77 13.70 -22.85
CA ILE A 54 -10.97 12.56 -23.35
C ILE A 54 -9.57 13.06 -23.78
N LYS A 55 -8.51 12.35 -23.37
CA LYS A 55 -7.10 12.64 -23.71
C LYS A 55 -6.73 12.05 -25.08
N GLN A 56 -6.24 12.87 -26.01
CA GLN A 56 -5.80 12.44 -27.35
C GLN A 56 -4.27 12.51 -27.53
N THR A 57 -3.73 11.64 -28.38
CA THR A 57 -2.29 11.36 -28.51
C THR A 57 -1.65 11.96 -29.77
N SER A 58 -2.43 12.60 -30.65
CA SER A 58 -1.93 13.19 -31.89
C SER A 58 -1.62 14.69 -31.74
N PRO A 59 -0.42 15.17 -32.12
CA PRO A 59 -0.07 16.59 -32.09
C PRO A 59 -0.91 17.50 -33.01
N THR A 60 -1.68 16.93 -33.93
CA THR A 60 -2.48 17.69 -34.90
C THR A 60 -3.93 17.94 -34.45
N GLU A 61 -4.35 17.39 -33.31
CA GLU A 61 -5.72 17.47 -32.81
C GLU A 61 -5.87 18.56 -31.72
N LYS A 62 -7.02 19.26 -31.71
CA LYS A 62 -7.33 20.28 -30.68
C LYS A 62 -7.51 19.59 -29.32
N GLY A 63 -6.55 19.78 -28.41
CA GLY A 63 -6.53 19.19 -27.06
C GLY A 63 -5.23 18.48 -26.69
N TYR A 64 -4.24 18.44 -27.59
CA TYR A 64 -2.93 17.85 -27.33
C TYR A 64 -2.12 18.66 -26.30
N THR A 65 -1.68 18.00 -25.23
CA THR A 65 -0.74 18.55 -24.23
C THR A 65 0.66 18.00 -24.51
N PRO A 66 1.68 18.84 -24.79
CA PRO A 66 3.02 18.36 -25.12
C PRO A 66 3.66 17.65 -23.93
N THR A 67 4.23 16.46 -24.16
CA THR A 67 5.04 15.74 -23.18
C THR A 67 6.47 16.29 -23.14
N LEU A 68 7.10 16.33 -21.96
CA LEU A 68 8.48 16.78 -21.71
C LEU A 68 9.58 16.02 -22.48
N PHE A 69 9.24 14.94 -23.18
CA PHE A 69 10.19 14.19 -24.01
C PHE A 69 9.99 14.52 -25.48
N PRO A 70 11.02 15.03 -26.18
CA PRO A 70 10.93 15.32 -27.60
C PRO A 70 10.70 14.02 -28.39
N TYR A 71 9.73 14.05 -29.30
CA TYR A 71 9.49 12.98 -30.25
C TYR A 71 10.72 12.82 -31.16
N GLN A 72 11.45 11.71 -31.02
CA GLN A 72 12.55 11.36 -31.93
C GLN A 72 12.03 10.49 -33.07
N LYS A 73 12.14 10.98 -34.31
CA LYS A 73 11.96 10.18 -35.52
C LYS A 73 13.00 9.05 -35.51
N LYS A 74 12.57 7.79 -35.66
CA LYS A 74 13.46 6.63 -35.78
C LYS A 74 14.33 6.77 -37.04
N THR A 75 15.65 6.87 -36.87
CA THR A 75 16.63 6.72 -37.95
C THR A 75 17.10 5.26 -38.02
N PRO A 76 17.39 4.68 -39.21
CA PRO A 76 17.82 3.29 -39.30
C PRO A 76 19.21 3.08 -38.68
N ALA A 77 19.43 1.89 -38.09
CA ALA A 77 20.65 1.54 -37.39
C ALA A 77 21.87 1.46 -38.34
N ARG A 78 22.95 2.18 -37.99
CA ARG A 78 24.26 2.08 -38.63
C ARG A 78 24.98 0.83 -38.09
N LYS A 79 25.38 -0.08 -38.99
CA LYS A 79 26.26 -1.21 -38.65
C LYS A 79 27.67 -0.70 -38.37
N THR A 80 28.27 -1.06 -37.24
CA THR A 80 29.71 -0.91 -37.01
C THR A 80 30.31 -2.19 -36.44
N SER A 81 31.43 -2.58 -37.05
CA SER A 81 32.23 -3.78 -36.89
C SER A 81 33.16 -3.74 -35.67
N ASN A 82 33.50 -4.94 -35.18
CA ASN A 82 34.48 -5.28 -34.13
C ASN A 82 35.78 -4.46 -34.14
N SER A 83 36.33 -4.15 -32.94
CA SER A 83 37.76 -4.35 -32.65
C SER A 83 38.09 -4.29 -31.13
N THR A 84 38.66 -5.41 -30.66
CA THR A 84 39.75 -5.60 -29.67
C THR A 84 39.59 -5.23 -28.19
N LYS A 85 39.53 -6.28 -27.36
CA LYS A 85 39.75 -6.30 -25.91
C LYS A 85 41.23 -6.03 -25.57
N GLN A 86 41.49 -5.27 -24.50
CA GLN A 86 42.76 -5.29 -23.79
C GLN A 86 42.62 -6.15 -22.53
N GLU A 87 43.52 -7.13 -22.38
CA GLU A 87 43.66 -8.01 -21.22
C GLU A 87 44.34 -7.27 -20.05
N ILE A 88 43.84 -7.49 -18.84
CA ILE A 88 44.55 -7.14 -17.60
C ILE A 88 44.74 -8.43 -16.81
N GLN A 89 46.00 -8.78 -16.58
CA GLN A 89 46.45 -9.94 -15.80
C GLN A 89 46.20 -9.74 -14.30
N VAL A 90 45.73 -10.79 -13.61
CA VAL A 90 45.65 -10.86 -12.15
C VAL A 90 46.66 -11.89 -11.67
N ILE A 91 47.54 -11.47 -10.75
CA ILE A 91 48.57 -12.30 -10.12
C ILE A 91 47.97 -12.96 -8.87
N ASP A 92 48.11 -14.27 -8.75
CA ASP A 92 47.76 -15.06 -7.56
C ASP A 92 48.95 -15.12 -6.58
N ALA A 93 48.67 -15.04 -5.27
CA ALA A 93 49.69 -15.17 -4.22
C ALA A 93 49.24 -16.12 -3.12
N ASN A 94 49.71 -17.36 -3.20
CA ASN A 94 49.93 -18.24 -2.04
C ASN A 94 51.44 -18.50 -1.92
N THR A 95 52.08 -18.01 -0.86
CA THR A 95 53.33 -18.60 -0.36
C THR A 95 53.38 -18.56 1.16
N HIS A 96 53.76 -19.72 1.69
CA HIS A 96 53.78 -20.18 3.07
C HIS A 96 54.74 -19.43 4.01
N THR A 97 54.44 -19.49 5.31
CA THR A 97 55.44 -19.68 6.39
C THR A 97 54.79 -20.48 7.54
N SER A 98 55.64 -21.23 8.24
CA SER A 98 55.39 -22.53 8.88
C SER A 98 55.24 -22.52 10.42
N CYS A 99 54.75 -23.66 10.93
CA CYS A 99 54.39 -24.16 12.28
C CYS A 99 55.53 -24.18 13.36
N PRO A 100 55.28 -24.50 14.67
CA PRO A 100 55.00 -25.88 15.16
C PRO A 100 53.96 -26.00 16.33
N THR A 101 53.01 -26.95 16.28
CA THR A 101 52.98 -28.33 16.85
C THR A 101 52.63 -28.46 18.35
N GLY A 102 51.48 -29.10 18.63
CA GLY A 102 51.11 -29.72 19.90
C GLY A 102 50.08 -30.82 19.64
N GLN A 103 50.50 -32.09 19.74
CA GLN A 103 49.72 -33.30 19.48
C GLN A 103 48.80 -33.63 20.66
N LEU A 104 47.58 -34.09 20.39
CA LEU A 104 46.93 -35.15 21.17
C LEU A 104 45.80 -35.83 20.38
N GLU A 105 45.70 -37.13 20.64
CA GLU A 105 45.28 -38.17 19.72
C GLU A 105 43.77 -38.37 19.50
N ASN A 106 43.51 -39.14 18.44
CA ASN A 106 42.26 -39.63 17.90
C ASN A 106 41.29 -40.26 18.91
N LYS A 107 40.01 -39.88 18.81
CA LYS A 107 38.88 -40.82 19.02
C LYS A 107 37.84 -40.67 17.92
N THR A 108 37.77 -41.71 17.11
CA THR A 108 36.77 -42.01 16.10
C THR A 108 35.37 -42.01 16.72
N SER A 109 34.43 -41.24 16.17
CA SER A 109 33.00 -41.40 16.45
C SER A 109 32.20 -41.32 15.16
N GLN A 110 31.71 -42.49 14.78
CA GLN A 110 30.81 -42.75 13.66
C GLN A 110 29.53 -41.92 13.84
N ARG A 111 29.34 -40.93 12.96
CA ARG A 111 28.10 -40.16 12.88
C ARG A 111 27.07 -40.99 12.11
N LYS A 112 26.15 -41.63 12.83
CA LYS A 112 24.94 -42.27 12.27
C LYS A 112 24.17 -41.26 11.42
N LYS A 113 24.13 -41.48 10.10
CA LYS A 113 23.13 -40.90 9.19
C LYS A 113 21.76 -41.42 9.64
N ARG A 114 20.94 -40.58 10.26
CA ARG A 114 19.48 -40.81 10.31
C ARG A 114 18.91 -40.30 8.99
N LEU A 115 18.34 -41.22 8.20
CA LEU A 115 17.42 -40.87 7.13
C LEU A 115 16.26 -40.09 7.76
N PHE A 116 16.13 -38.81 7.41
CA PHE A 116 14.85 -38.14 7.47
C PHE A 116 14.19 -38.38 6.12
N GLN A 117 13.07 -39.09 6.16
CA GLN A 117 12.26 -39.44 5.01
C GLN A 117 11.35 -38.23 4.72
N ASP A 118 11.57 -37.60 3.57
CA ASP A 118 10.75 -36.50 3.07
C ASP A 118 9.32 -36.98 2.87
N ILE A 119 8.36 -36.38 3.57
CA ILE A 119 6.93 -36.51 3.26
C ILE A 119 6.63 -35.49 2.16
N THR A 120 6.81 -35.90 0.91
CA THR A 120 6.21 -35.24 -0.25
C THR A 120 4.72 -35.51 -0.27
N VAL A 121 3.89 -34.51 0.06
CA VAL A 121 2.45 -34.53 -0.19
C VAL A 121 2.23 -34.29 -1.68
N ALA A 122 2.04 -35.37 -2.44
CA ALA A 122 1.62 -35.32 -3.83
C ALA A 122 0.09 -35.11 -3.91
N ASN A 123 -0.35 -33.85 -3.92
CA ASN A 123 -1.69 -33.51 -4.42
C ASN A 123 -1.54 -33.01 -5.86
N ASN A 124 -1.93 -33.86 -6.82
CA ASN A 124 -2.58 -33.53 -8.09
C ASN A 124 -2.46 -34.70 -9.08
N GLN A 125 -3.46 -35.57 -9.10
CA GLN A 125 -3.88 -36.22 -10.33
C GLN A 125 -5.32 -35.82 -10.60
N VAL A 126 -5.49 -34.90 -11.54
CA VAL A 126 -6.78 -34.61 -12.17
C VAL A 126 -7.17 -35.85 -12.95
N GLY A 127 -8.18 -36.58 -12.45
CA GLY A 127 -8.80 -37.69 -13.16
C GLY A 127 -9.36 -37.21 -14.51
N ARG A 128 -9.13 -38.01 -15.54
CA ARG A 128 -9.65 -37.83 -16.90
C ARG A 128 -11.20 -37.77 -16.86
N PRO A 129 -11.88 -36.93 -17.68
CA PRO A 129 -13.35 -36.93 -17.71
C PRO A 129 -13.85 -38.30 -18.20
N LEU A 130 -14.63 -39.00 -17.39
CA LEU A 130 -15.35 -40.18 -17.83
C LEU A 130 -16.58 -39.74 -18.63
N ASP A 131 -16.64 -40.15 -19.89
CA ASP A 131 -17.79 -39.96 -20.77
C ASP A 131 -19.05 -40.52 -20.10
N LYS A 132 -20.04 -39.65 -19.86
CA LYS A 132 -21.36 -40.02 -19.36
C LYS A 132 -22.16 -40.68 -20.49
N LYS A 133 -22.09 -42.01 -20.60
CA LYS A 133 -23.20 -42.77 -21.19
C LYS A 133 -24.24 -43.06 -20.10
N PRO A 134 -25.54 -42.89 -20.37
CA PRO A 134 -26.58 -43.27 -19.41
C PRO A 134 -26.45 -44.77 -19.15
N PHE A 135 -26.34 -45.14 -17.88
CA PHE A 135 -26.39 -46.53 -17.46
C PHE A 135 -27.86 -46.96 -17.58
N GLU A 136 -28.21 -47.69 -18.64
CA GLU A 136 -29.47 -48.44 -18.62
C GLU A 136 -29.31 -49.54 -17.56
N PRO A 137 -30.22 -49.63 -16.57
CA PRO A 137 -30.12 -50.67 -15.58
C PRO A 137 -30.43 -51.99 -16.28
N ILE A 138 -29.39 -52.80 -16.51
CA ILE A 138 -29.58 -54.21 -16.80
C ILE A 138 -30.20 -54.79 -15.53
N ILE A 139 -31.52 -54.92 -15.50
CA ILE A 139 -32.23 -55.67 -14.48
C ILE A 139 -31.83 -57.14 -14.72
N PRO A 140 -31.02 -57.76 -13.85
CA PRO A 140 -30.66 -59.15 -14.04
C PRO A 140 -31.95 -59.96 -13.95
N GLN A 141 -32.22 -60.79 -14.95
CA GLN A 141 -33.25 -61.81 -14.78
C GLN A 141 -32.84 -62.68 -13.61
N ILE A 142 -33.70 -62.75 -12.60
CA ILE A 142 -33.53 -63.58 -11.42
C ILE A 142 -33.64 -65.04 -11.90
N ASN A 143 -32.51 -65.60 -12.32
CA ASN A 143 -32.36 -67.04 -12.27
C ASN A 143 -32.37 -67.40 -10.80
N ASN A 144 -33.42 -68.10 -10.38
CA ASN A 144 -33.61 -68.70 -9.06
C ASN A 144 -32.53 -69.78 -8.79
N HIS A 145 -31.26 -69.40 -8.83
CA HIS A 145 -30.20 -70.12 -8.18
C HIS A 145 -30.03 -69.53 -6.79
N ASP A 146 -30.23 -70.40 -5.81
CA ASP A 146 -30.17 -70.17 -4.39
C ASP A 146 -28.73 -69.75 -4.01
N TYR A 147 -28.37 -68.48 -4.22
CA TYR A 147 -27.11 -67.89 -3.73
C TYR A 147 -27.23 -67.48 -2.26
N ILE A 148 -27.94 -68.25 -1.44
CA ILE A 148 -27.90 -68.08 0.00
C ILE A 148 -26.65 -68.81 0.51
N ASN A 149 -25.69 -68.02 1.00
CA ASN A 149 -24.49 -68.40 1.76
C ASN A 149 -23.31 -68.96 0.95
N THR A 150 -22.48 -68.07 0.40
CA THR A 150 -21.04 -68.38 0.34
C THR A 150 -20.39 -67.94 1.67
N GLU A 151 -19.53 -68.78 2.25
CA GLU A 151 -18.81 -68.49 3.51
C GLU A 151 -18.01 -67.17 3.44
N THR A 152 -17.68 -66.73 2.23
CA THR A 152 -17.05 -65.45 1.87
C THR A 152 -17.88 -64.22 2.25
N GLU A 153 -19.22 -64.24 2.12
CA GLU A 153 -20.07 -63.11 2.52
C GLU A 153 -20.29 -63.02 4.03
N LYS A 154 -20.36 -64.17 4.71
CA LYS A 154 -20.38 -64.22 6.19
C LYS A 154 -19.05 -63.74 6.79
N GLY A 155 -17.93 -64.12 6.19
CA GLY A 155 -16.60 -63.62 6.55
C GLY A 155 -16.48 -62.10 6.41
N ASN A 156 -16.96 -61.55 5.29
CA ASN A 156 -17.00 -60.09 5.07
C ASN A 156 -17.93 -59.36 6.05
N TYR A 157 -19.10 -59.93 6.38
CA TYR A 157 -20.01 -59.34 7.36
C TYR A 157 -19.43 -59.31 8.78
N TRP A 158 -18.79 -60.40 9.22
CA TRP A 158 -18.11 -60.44 10.52
C TRP A 158 -16.94 -59.47 10.60
N LEU A 159 -16.14 -59.38 9.54
CA LEU A 159 -15.03 -58.43 9.43
C LEU A 159 -15.53 -56.97 9.49
N ILE A 160 -16.60 -56.64 8.77
CA ILE A 160 -17.23 -55.31 8.83
C ILE A 160 -17.77 -55.01 10.25
N LYS A 161 -18.36 -56.01 10.91
CA LYS A 161 -18.91 -55.88 12.27
C LYS A 161 -17.81 -55.70 13.33
N GLU A 162 -16.64 -56.30 13.11
CA GLU A 162 -15.44 -56.14 13.93
C GLU A 162 -14.84 -54.73 13.82
N TYR A 163 -14.76 -54.18 12.60
CA TYR A 163 -14.21 -52.83 12.37
C TYR A 163 -15.23 -51.69 12.54
N LEU A 164 -16.54 -51.98 12.58
CA LEU A 164 -17.62 -50.99 12.72
C LEU A 164 -17.45 -50.05 13.94
N PRO A 165 -17.09 -50.53 15.15
CA PRO A 165 -16.79 -49.68 16.30
C PRO A 165 -15.61 -48.74 16.06
N GLU A 166 -14.52 -49.25 15.47
CA GLU A 166 -13.33 -48.46 15.16
C GLU A 166 -13.63 -47.38 14.12
N ILE A 167 -14.38 -47.71 13.06
CA ILE A 167 -14.82 -46.74 12.05
C ILE A 167 -15.66 -45.63 12.69
N LYS A 168 -16.62 -45.99 13.56
CA LYS A 168 -17.45 -45.02 14.28
C LYS A 168 -16.61 -44.13 15.19
N GLU A 169 -15.61 -44.69 15.88
CA GLU A 169 -14.69 -43.93 16.72
C GLU A 169 -13.86 -42.94 15.89
N LYS A 170 -13.27 -43.38 14.76
CA LYS A 170 -12.51 -42.51 13.86
C LYS A 170 -13.37 -41.41 13.25
N MET A 171 -14.63 -41.70 12.91
CA MET A 171 -15.57 -40.68 12.42
C MET A 171 -15.87 -39.62 13.50
N ASN A 172 -16.11 -40.05 14.74
CA ASN A 172 -16.31 -39.13 15.86
C ASN A 172 -15.08 -38.26 16.12
N GLU A 173 -13.87 -38.84 16.04
CA GLU A 173 -12.63 -38.09 16.23
C GLU A 173 -12.37 -37.12 15.05
N LEU A 174 -12.68 -37.48 13.81
CA LEU A 174 -12.62 -36.55 12.68
C LEU A 174 -13.55 -35.35 12.87
N ASP A 175 -14.77 -35.57 13.33
CA ASP A 175 -15.72 -34.49 13.59
C ASP A 175 -15.28 -33.61 14.77
N ARG A 176 -14.65 -34.20 15.79
CA ARG A 176 -14.01 -33.45 16.88
C ARG A 176 -12.85 -32.60 16.36
N LEU A 177 -11.95 -33.16 15.56
CA LEU A 177 -10.79 -32.44 15.01
C LEU A 177 -11.22 -31.32 14.06
N LYS A 178 -12.27 -31.53 13.24
CA LYS A 178 -12.87 -30.46 12.42
C LYS A 178 -13.35 -29.29 13.27
N LYS A 179 -14.10 -29.56 14.35
CA LYS A 179 -14.57 -28.52 15.28
C LYS A 179 -13.41 -27.75 15.94
N ILE A 180 -12.35 -28.46 16.33
CA ILE A 180 -11.14 -27.83 16.90
C ILE A 180 -10.47 -26.95 15.85
N ASN A 181 -10.29 -27.45 14.63
CA ASN A 181 -9.65 -26.71 13.54
C ASN A 181 -10.46 -25.46 13.16
N GLU A 182 -11.79 -25.54 13.08
CA GLU A 182 -12.66 -24.38 12.86
C GLU A 182 -12.56 -23.33 13.98
N SER A 183 -12.48 -23.79 15.23
CA SER A 183 -12.30 -22.90 16.39
C SER A 183 -10.95 -22.19 16.34
N GLN A 184 -9.89 -22.93 16.03
CA GLN A 184 -8.53 -22.39 15.88
C GLN A 184 -8.44 -21.43 14.68
N ALA A 185 -9.07 -21.76 13.55
CA ALA A 185 -9.09 -20.92 12.36
C ALA A 185 -9.68 -19.53 12.64
N LYS A 186 -10.68 -19.41 13.52
CA LYS A 186 -11.28 -18.14 13.95
C LYS A 186 -10.37 -17.26 14.82
N GLN A 187 -9.31 -17.85 15.39
CA GLN A 187 -8.33 -17.12 16.22
C GLN A 187 -7.15 -16.57 15.41
N ILE A 188 -6.99 -17.01 14.16
CA ILE A 188 -5.93 -16.55 13.27
C ILE A 188 -6.20 -15.11 12.83
N LEU A 189 -5.15 -14.29 12.75
CA LEU A 189 -5.25 -12.98 12.13
C LEU A 189 -5.41 -13.14 10.62
N SER A 190 -6.63 -12.94 10.14
CA SER A 190 -6.97 -12.91 8.71
C SER A 190 -8.00 -11.82 8.47
N LEU A 191 -8.06 -11.33 7.23
CA LEU A 191 -9.06 -10.35 6.84
C LEU A 191 -10.49 -10.90 7.03
N GLU A 192 -10.70 -12.17 6.68
CA GLU A 192 -11.99 -12.86 6.86
C GLU A 192 -12.47 -12.86 8.32
N ASN A 193 -11.56 -13.04 9.27
CA ASN A 193 -11.89 -13.09 10.70
C ASN A 193 -12.14 -11.71 11.33
N ILE A 194 -11.78 -10.62 10.65
CA ILE A 194 -11.89 -9.26 11.21
C ILE A 194 -12.84 -8.33 10.44
N LYS A 195 -13.14 -8.60 9.16
CA LYS A 195 -13.87 -7.67 8.28
C LYS A 195 -15.24 -7.23 8.81
N GLU A 196 -15.95 -8.12 9.52
CA GLU A 196 -17.28 -7.87 10.08
C GLU A 196 -17.24 -7.06 11.40
N ASN A 197 -16.06 -6.83 11.97
CA ASN A 197 -15.91 -6.14 13.25
C ASN A 197 -15.21 -4.78 13.06
N PRO A 198 -15.96 -3.65 13.07
CA PRO A 198 -15.41 -2.31 12.91
C PRO A 198 -14.28 -1.96 13.87
N LYS A 199 -14.35 -2.44 15.12
CA LYS A 199 -13.30 -2.19 16.13
C LYS A 199 -12.01 -2.92 15.78
N ARG A 200 -12.11 -4.17 15.30
CA ARG A 200 -10.95 -4.94 14.84
C ARG A 200 -10.38 -4.37 13.54
N MET A 201 -11.23 -3.94 12.60
CA MET A 201 -10.80 -3.24 11.39
C MET A 201 -10.00 -1.99 11.74
N LEU A 202 -10.52 -1.14 12.63
CA LEU A 202 -9.84 0.08 13.04
C LEU A 202 -8.51 -0.20 13.74
N PHE A 203 -8.48 -1.21 14.63
CA PHE A 203 -7.27 -1.59 15.35
C PHE A 203 -6.18 -2.11 14.40
N TRP A 204 -6.52 -3.06 13.53
CA TRP A 204 -5.55 -3.75 12.68
C TRP A 204 -5.17 -2.96 11.43
N THR A 205 -6.08 -2.16 10.86
CA THR A 205 -5.86 -1.52 9.55
C THR A 205 -5.92 0.00 9.58
N GLY A 206 -6.50 0.59 10.63
CA GLY A 206 -6.76 2.03 10.71
C GLY A 206 -8.04 2.48 10.01
N PHE A 207 -8.77 1.58 9.34
CA PHE A 207 -10.05 1.89 8.68
C PHE A 207 -11.24 1.65 9.62
N SER A 208 -12.28 2.49 9.54
CA SER A 208 -13.47 2.36 10.37
C SER A 208 -14.29 1.09 10.09
N ASP A 209 -14.21 0.57 8.86
CA ASP A 209 -15.02 -0.52 8.35
C ASP A 209 -14.35 -1.17 7.13
N TYR A 210 -14.85 -2.35 6.76
CA TYR A 210 -14.36 -3.11 5.62
C TYR A 210 -14.63 -2.42 4.28
N GLU A 211 -15.73 -1.69 4.13
CA GLU A 211 -16.09 -1.04 2.86
C GLU A 211 -15.07 0.01 2.45
N ASN A 212 -14.63 0.86 3.39
CA ASN A 212 -13.60 1.85 3.12
C ASN A 212 -12.23 1.21 2.83
N PHE A 213 -11.88 0.14 3.56
CA PHE A 213 -10.66 -0.65 3.29
C PHE A 213 -10.70 -1.26 1.88
N TYR A 214 -11.81 -1.90 1.53
CA TYR A 214 -11.97 -2.62 0.27
C TYR A 214 -12.08 -1.65 -0.92
N ALA A 215 -12.73 -0.50 -0.75
CA ALA A 215 -12.78 0.54 -1.77
C ALA A 215 -11.38 1.05 -2.13
N LEU A 216 -10.52 1.27 -1.13
CA LEU A 216 -9.13 1.67 -1.38
C LEU A 216 -8.32 0.52 -2.01
N PHE A 217 -8.54 -0.73 -1.58
CA PHE A 217 -7.92 -1.88 -2.24
C PHE A 217 -8.30 -1.97 -3.73
N GLN A 218 -9.59 -1.81 -4.07
CA GLN A 218 -10.08 -1.84 -5.45
C GLN A 218 -9.42 -0.76 -6.34
N TYR A 219 -9.02 0.37 -5.75
CA TYR A 219 -8.27 1.40 -6.47
C TYR A 219 -6.86 0.94 -6.86
N PHE A 220 -6.19 0.18 -6.00
CA PHE A 220 -4.83 -0.33 -6.24
C PHE A 220 -4.81 -1.62 -7.05
N GLU A 221 -5.83 -2.48 -6.92
CA GLU A 221 -5.91 -3.82 -7.51
C GLU A 221 -5.50 -3.90 -9.01
N PRO A 222 -5.93 -3.00 -9.90
CA PRO A 222 -5.55 -3.02 -11.32
C PRO A 222 -4.04 -2.88 -11.54
N ARG A 223 -3.39 -2.00 -10.77
CA ARG A 223 -1.92 -1.80 -10.83
C ARG A 223 -1.19 -2.89 -10.05
N ALA A 224 -1.75 -3.33 -8.91
CA ALA A 224 -1.20 -4.40 -8.08
C ALA A 224 -1.16 -5.76 -8.80
N THR A 225 -2.12 -6.04 -9.68
CA THR A 225 -2.17 -7.27 -10.48
C THR A 225 -0.91 -7.44 -11.33
N ASN A 226 -0.40 -6.33 -11.88
CA ASN A 226 0.81 -6.30 -12.70
C ASN A 226 2.09 -5.98 -11.89
N MET A 227 1.96 -5.74 -10.59
CA MET A 227 3.07 -5.38 -9.72
C MET A 227 4.03 -6.55 -9.56
N ARG A 228 5.31 -6.33 -9.85
CA ARG A 228 6.38 -7.28 -9.54
C ARG A 228 6.91 -7.00 -8.15
N TYR A 229 7.17 -8.06 -7.39
CA TYR A 229 7.85 -7.88 -6.11
C TYR A 229 9.25 -7.30 -6.31
N TRP A 230 9.55 -6.30 -5.50
CA TRP A 230 10.91 -5.77 -5.36
C TRP A 230 11.89 -6.88 -4.98
N LYS A 231 13.01 -6.99 -5.69
CA LYS A 231 14.06 -8.00 -5.43
C LYS A 231 15.39 -7.40 -4.97
N GLY A 232 15.41 -6.12 -4.60
CA GLY A 232 16.65 -5.38 -4.34
C GLY A 232 17.37 -4.98 -5.63
N ASP A 233 18.46 -4.21 -5.47
CA ASP A 233 19.23 -3.65 -6.59
C ASP A 233 19.84 -4.71 -7.50
N ALA A 234 20.22 -5.87 -6.95
CA ALA A 234 20.77 -7.00 -7.72
C ALA A 234 19.73 -7.72 -8.61
N GLY A 235 18.46 -7.36 -8.52
CA GLY A 235 17.35 -7.99 -9.25
C GLY A 235 16.80 -7.18 -10.43
N MET A 236 17.37 -6.01 -10.73
CA MET A 236 16.99 -5.21 -11.91
C MET A 236 17.53 -5.88 -13.18
N PRO A 237 16.67 -6.34 -14.11
CA PRO A 237 17.15 -6.95 -15.34
C PRO A 237 17.71 -5.86 -16.29
N ASP A 238 18.88 -6.13 -16.88
CA ASP A 238 19.55 -5.27 -17.88
C ASP A 238 18.73 -5.08 -19.17
N THR A 239 17.66 -5.85 -19.39
CA THR A 239 16.84 -5.78 -20.60
C THR A 239 15.38 -6.13 -20.33
N PHE A 240 14.47 -5.34 -20.91
CA PHE A 240 13.03 -5.48 -20.75
C PHE A 240 12.42 -6.68 -21.51
N SER A 241 13.19 -7.41 -22.33
CA SER A 241 12.67 -8.24 -23.43
C SER A 241 12.33 -9.70 -23.08
N ASP A 242 12.94 -10.34 -22.09
CA ASP A 242 12.70 -11.78 -21.83
C ASP A 242 12.15 -12.03 -20.44
N ARG A 243 10.81 -12.07 -20.32
CA ARG A 243 10.13 -12.08 -19.03
C ARG A 243 9.38 -13.41 -18.80
N LYS A 244 10.07 -14.41 -18.24
CA LYS A 244 9.41 -15.61 -17.68
C LYS A 244 8.42 -15.19 -16.58
N LYS A 245 7.21 -15.78 -16.58
CA LYS A 245 6.20 -15.56 -15.53
C LYS A 245 6.82 -15.98 -14.18
N GLY A 246 6.83 -15.08 -13.21
CA GLY A 246 7.35 -15.37 -11.88
C GLY A 246 6.54 -16.47 -11.18
N PRO A 247 7.04 -17.00 -10.05
CA PRO A 247 6.28 -17.93 -9.22
C PRO A 247 4.90 -17.37 -8.87
N GLU A 248 3.92 -18.27 -8.69
CA GLU A 248 2.59 -17.86 -8.24
C GLU A 248 2.64 -17.20 -6.86
N ARG A 249 1.75 -16.23 -6.63
CA ARG A 249 1.68 -15.52 -5.35
C ARG A 249 1.17 -16.47 -4.27
N LYS A 250 1.82 -16.44 -3.10
CA LYS A 250 1.40 -17.24 -1.94
C LYS A 250 0.19 -16.64 -1.21
N LEU A 251 0.02 -15.32 -1.30
CA LEU A 251 -1.10 -14.59 -0.72
C LEU A 251 -1.94 -14.00 -1.86
N SER A 252 -3.24 -13.84 -1.62
CA SER A 252 -4.09 -13.02 -2.49
C SER A 252 -3.64 -11.55 -2.42
N LEU A 253 -3.93 -10.75 -3.44
CA LEU A 253 -3.58 -9.32 -3.43
C LEU A 253 -4.21 -8.58 -2.24
N ILE A 254 -5.43 -8.94 -1.87
CA ILE A 254 -6.12 -8.31 -0.74
C ILE A 254 -5.49 -8.70 0.60
N ASP A 255 -4.97 -9.92 0.74
CA ASP A 255 -4.24 -10.34 1.93
C ASP A 255 -2.86 -9.69 2.02
N GLU A 256 -2.19 -9.47 0.88
CA GLU A 256 -0.93 -8.70 0.82
C GLU A 256 -1.16 -7.24 1.24
N PHE A 257 -2.24 -6.62 0.75
CA PHE A 257 -2.65 -5.28 1.14
C PHE A 257 -2.99 -5.22 2.63
N PHE A 258 -3.76 -6.20 3.12
CA PHE A 258 -4.10 -6.34 4.54
C PHE A 258 -2.85 -6.45 5.42
N LEU A 259 -1.89 -7.31 5.06
CA LEU A 259 -0.59 -7.44 5.74
C LEU A 259 0.14 -6.09 5.82
N THR A 260 0.14 -5.35 4.71
CA THR A 260 0.77 -4.01 4.64
C THR A 260 0.09 -3.04 5.60
N MET A 261 -1.25 -3.02 5.65
CA MET A 261 -2.00 -2.14 6.57
C MET A 261 -1.76 -2.51 8.03
N VAL A 262 -1.73 -3.80 8.36
CA VAL A 262 -1.39 -4.31 9.70
C VAL A 262 -0.01 -3.83 10.14
N ARG A 263 0.98 -3.94 9.26
CA ARG A 263 2.34 -3.51 9.55
C ARG A 263 2.43 -2.00 9.79
N LEU A 264 1.78 -1.19 8.94
CA LEU A 264 1.76 0.26 9.12
C LEU A 264 1.05 0.67 10.41
N LYS A 265 -0.12 0.09 10.67
CA LYS A 265 -0.98 0.52 11.76
C LYS A 265 -0.47 0.07 13.13
N VAL A 266 -0.09 -1.19 13.27
CA VAL A 266 0.30 -1.82 14.55
C VAL A 266 1.82 -1.96 14.72
N GLY A 267 2.60 -1.73 13.67
CA GLY A 267 4.07 -1.69 13.77
C GLY A 267 4.72 -3.07 13.99
N LEU A 268 4.04 -4.16 13.61
CA LEU A 268 4.55 -5.52 13.82
C LEU A 268 5.86 -5.78 13.08
N LEU A 269 6.75 -6.55 13.72
CA LEU A 269 8.03 -7.00 13.16
C LEU A 269 7.83 -7.91 11.94
N VAL A 270 8.82 -7.96 11.05
CA VAL A 270 8.73 -8.76 9.81
C VAL A 270 8.62 -10.26 10.16
N GLU A 271 9.35 -10.67 11.19
CA GLU A 271 9.39 -12.03 11.72
C GLU A 271 8.04 -12.47 12.29
N ASP A 272 7.36 -11.58 13.02
CA ASP A 272 6.03 -11.84 13.57
C ASP A 272 4.97 -11.94 12.46
N LEU A 273 5.02 -11.05 11.47
CA LEU A 273 4.15 -11.13 10.28
C LEU A 273 4.39 -12.41 9.48
N ALA A 274 5.63 -12.84 9.34
CA ALA A 274 5.98 -14.08 8.64
C ALA A 274 5.30 -15.30 9.28
N ILE A 275 5.31 -15.37 10.61
CA ILE A 275 4.63 -16.42 11.38
C ILE A 275 3.11 -16.33 11.19
N ARG A 276 2.51 -15.14 11.40
CA ARG A 276 1.05 -14.96 11.32
C ARG A 276 0.46 -15.28 9.96
N PHE A 277 1.16 -14.89 8.89
CA PHE A 277 0.73 -15.10 7.51
C PHE A 277 1.29 -16.39 6.90
N SER A 278 2.03 -17.20 7.67
CA SER A 278 2.63 -18.46 7.22
C SER A 278 3.46 -18.34 5.93
N ILE A 279 4.26 -17.27 5.85
CA ILE A 279 5.15 -16.97 4.72
C ILE A 279 6.57 -16.69 5.22
N SER A 280 7.56 -16.74 4.32
CA SER A 280 8.94 -16.42 4.70
C SER A 280 9.12 -14.94 5.04
N VAL A 281 10.03 -14.63 5.97
CA VAL A 281 10.44 -13.25 6.33
C VAL A 281 10.82 -12.43 5.09
N GLY A 282 11.58 -13.02 4.16
CA GLY A 282 11.95 -12.34 2.90
C GLY A 282 10.72 -11.94 2.06
N LEU A 283 9.72 -12.81 1.97
CA LEU A 283 8.48 -12.53 1.24
C LEU A 283 7.67 -11.40 1.90
N VAL A 284 7.61 -11.34 3.24
CA VAL A 284 6.96 -10.21 3.94
C VAL A 284 7.64 -8.89 3.58
N SER A 285 8.97 -8.84 3.61
CA SER A 285 9.73 -7.63 3.24
C SER A 285 9.48 -7.23 1.79
N GLN A 286 9.42 -8.20 0.86
CA GLN A 286 9.14 -7.97 -0.55
C GLN A 286 7.72 -7.43 -0.77
N ILE A 287 6.71 -8.07 -0.17
CA ILE A 287 5.32 -7.62 -0.21
C ILE A 287 5.21 -6.20 0.31
N PHE A 288 5.69 -5.96 1.53
CA PHE A 288 5.60 -4.65 2.17
C PHE A 288 6.27 -3.56 1.34
N SER A 289 7.51 -3.77 0.89
CA SER A 289 8.23 -2.78 0.09
C SER A 289 7.55 -2.48 -1.24
N SER A 290 6.98 -3.51 -1.88
CA SER A 290 6.29 -3.35 -3.17
C SER A 290 4.99 -2.57 -3.02
N TRP A 291 4.17 -2.94 -2.04
CA TRP A 291 2.92 -2.23 -1.74
C TRP A 291 3.15 -0.80 -1.28
N ILE A 292 4.16 -0.54 -0.44
CA ILE A 292 4.50 0.82 -0.02
C ILE A 292 4.89 1.70 -1.21
N ASN A 293 5.67 1.20 -2.15
CA ASN A 293 6.04 1.96 -3.35
C ASN A 293 4.85 2.20 -4.28
N LEU A 294 3.99 1.18 -4.48
CA LEU A 294 2.75 1.34 -5.24
C LEU A 294 1.86 2.41 -4.61
N MET A 295 1.60 2.30 -3.31
CA MET A 295 0.77 3.24 -2.57
C MET A 295 1.37 4.64 -2.54
N TYR A 296 2.69 4.77 -2.44
CA TYR A 296 3.37 6.07 -2.47
C TYR A 296 3.07 6.84 -3.76
N VAL A 297 3.25 6.21 -4.92
CA VAL A 297 2.97 6.82 -6.23
C VAL A 297 1.49 7.15 -6.36
N ASP A 298 0.65 6.15 -6.07
CA ASP A 298 -0.78 6.18 -6.36
C ASP A 298 -1.56 7.13 -5.43
N LEU A 299 -1.14 7.23 -4.15
CA LEU A 299 -1.74 8.14 -3.18
C LEU A 299 -1.26 9.57 -3.36
N LYS A 300 -0.01 9.79 -3.79
CA LYS A 300 0.48 11.15 -4.10
C LYS A 300 -0.34 11.77 -5.24
N GLU A 301 -0.67 10.97 -6.26
CA GLU A 301 -1.58 11.38 -7.34
C GLU A 301 -3.02 11.59 -6.83
N LEU A 302 -3.52 10.69 -5.97
CA LEU A 302 -4.91 10.75 -5.49
C LEU A 302 -5.17 11.91 -4.51
N CYS A 303 -4.16 12.28 -3.73
CA CYS A 303 -4.27 13.29 -2.66
C CYS A 303 -3.63 14.62 -3.06
N GLU A 304 -3.44 14.90 -4.35
CA GLU A 304 -2.87 16.15 -4.80
C GLU A 304 -3.69 17.38 -4.34
N LEU A 305 -3.02 18.50 -4.12
CA LEU A 305 -3.65 19.77 -3.75
C LEU A 305 -4.64 20.22 -4.84
N PRO A 306 -5.96 20.28 -4.53
CA PRO A 306 -6.98 20.62 -5.52
C PRO A 306 -6.90 22.11 -5.92
N SER A 307 -7.50 22.44 -7.06
CA SER A 307 -7.61 23.82 -7.55
C SER A 307 -8.38 24.71 -6.57
N LYS A 308 -8.23 26.03 -6.72
CA LYS A 308 -8.92 27.02 -5.86
C LYS A 308 -10.45 26.90 -5.93
N GLU A 309 -10.98 26.63 -7.12
CA GLU A 309 -12.42 26.50 -7.37
C GLU A 309 -13.04 25.37 -6.52
N VAL A 310 -12.42 24.19 -6.54
CA VAL A 310 -12.87 23.01 -5.79
C VAL A 310 -12.85 23.27 -4.27
N LEU A 311 -11.86 24.03 -3.79
CA LEU A 311 -11.75 24.39 -2.38
C LEU A 311 -12.85 25.37 -1.96
N ASN A 312 -13.15 26.35 -2.79
CA ASN A 312 -14.18 27.36 -2.52
C ASN A 312 -15.58 26.75 -2.46
N GLU A 313 -15.90 25.79 -3.32
CA GLU A 313 -17.18 25.06 -3.29
C GLU A 313 -17.37 24.24 -2.00
N ASN A 314 -16.28 23.88 -1.32
CA ASN A 314 -16.27 22.99 -0.16
C ASN A 314 -15.64 23.65 1.07
N GLN A 315 -15.85 24.96 1.26
CA GLN A 315 -15.23 25.70 2.34
C GLN A 315 -15.68 25.16 3.71
N SER A 316 -14.71 25.00 4.61
CA SER A 316 -14.96 24.59 5.99
C SER A 316 -15.34 25.81 6.85
N HIS A 317 -16.29 25.63 7.78
CA HIS A 317 -16.64 26.66 8.77
C HIS A 317 -15.41 27.08 9.61
N ALA A 318 -14.47 26.18 9.86
CA ALA A 318 -13.23 26.48 10.59
C ALA A 318 -12.30 27.45 9.83
N MET A 319 -12.55 27.69 8.54
CA MET A 319 -11.74 28.50 7.64
C MET A 319 -12.52 29.71 7.10
N LYS A 320 -13.60 30.12 7.77
CA LYS A 320 -14.47 31.21 7.32
C LYS A 320 -13.74 32.55 7.23
N ASP A 321 -12.82 32.82 8.15
CA ASP A 321 -12.04 34.07 8.16
C ASP A 321 -10.82 34.03 7.21
N PHE A 322 -10.60 32.90 6.52
CA PHE A 322 -9.43 32.62 5.70
C PHE A 322 -9.82 31.98 4.35
N GLU A 323 -10.77 32.60 3.65
CA GLU A 323 -11.38 32.05 2.41
C GLU A 323 -10.38 31.87 1.26
N ASP A 324 -9.28 32.63 1.26
CA ASP A 324 -8.26 32.58 0.20
C ASP A 324 -7.15 31.54 0.45
N VAL A 325 -7.15 30.90 1.63
CA VAL A 325 -6.13 29.92 2.01
C VAL A 325 -6.32 28.64 1.23
N ARG A 326 -5.27 28.25 0.51
CA ARG A 326 -5.21 27.02 -0.28
C ARG A 326 -4.63 25.86 0.49
N VAL A 327 -3.60 26.14 1.29
CA VAL A 327 -2.84 25.14 2.02
C VAL A 327 -2.29 25.75 3.29
N ILE A 328 -2.35 24.97 4.37
CA ILE A 328 -1.72 25.26 5.64
C ILE A 328 -0.52 24.32 5.74
N ILE A 329 0.68 24.87 5.87
CA ILE A 329 1.91 24.09 5.88
C ILE A 329 2.48 23.98 7.30
N ASP A 330 2.99 22.80 7.62
CA ASP A 330 3.71 22.56 8.87
C ASP A 330 4.78 21.48 8.69
N CYS A 331 5.87 21.59 9.45
CA CYS A 331 6.93 20.60 9.43
C CYS A 331 6.74 19.62 10.58
N THR A 332 6.92 18.33 10.30
CA THR A 332 6.91 17.30 11.34
C THR A 332 8.13 16.41 11.26
N GLU A 333 8.47 15.81 12.40
CA GLU A 333 9.66 14.99 12.57
C GLU A 333 9.31 13.62 13.14
N ILE A 334 10.01 12.60 12.66
CA ILE A 334 10.02 11.23 13.19
C ILE A 334 11.45 10.87 13.63
N PHE A 335 11.59 10.06 14.68
CA PHE A 335 12.89 9.67 15.20
C PHE A 335 13.57 8.63 14.29
N VAL A 336 14.89 8.70 14.18
CA VAL A 336 15.70 7.73 13.44
C VAL A 336 16.87 7.29 14.30
N GLN A 337 17.25 6.02 14.15
CA GLN A 337 18.42 5.46 14.82
C GLN A 337 19.68 6.27 14.56
N ASN A 338 20.54 6.35 15.56
CA ASN A 338 21.80 7.08 15.50
C ASN A 338 22.73 6.54 14.39
N PRO A 339 23.05 7.34 13.34
CA PRO A 339 24.04 6.93 12.35
C PRO A 339 25.44 6.87 12.97
N SER A 340 26.19 5.82 12.63
CA SER A 340 27.59 5.68 13.07
C SER A 340 28.51 6.73 12.43
N LYS A 341 28.19 7.16 11.20
CA LYS A 341 28.94 8.21 10.49
C LYS A 341 28.59 9.59 11.05
N LEU A 342 29.59 10.33 11.52
CA LEU A 342 29.41 11.65 12.14
C LEU A 342 28.75 12.66 11.21
N ASP A 343 29.09 12.67 9.92
CA ASP A 343 28.50 13.62 8.97
C ASP A 343 27.02 13.32 8.72
N ALA A 344 26.67 12.04 8.57
CA ALA A 344 25.26 11.63 8.48
C ALA A 344 24.52 12.00 9.75
N ARG A 345 25.11 11.77 10.93
CA ARG A 345 24.54 12.16 12.23
C ARG A 345 24.29 13.67 12.31
N LYS A 346 25.26 14.50 11.91
CA LYS A 346 25.11 15.97 11.88
C LYS A 346 23.98 16.42 10.95
N GLN A 347 23.69 15.69 9.87
CA GLN A 347 22.62 16.04 8.94
C GLN A 347 21.24 15.71 9.50
N VAL A 348 21.10 14.57 10.19
CA VAL A 348 19.80 14.14 10.75
C VAL A 348 19.55 14.68 12.16
N PHE A 349 20.55 15.21 12.85
CA PHE A 349 20.35 15.74 14.21
C PHE A 349 19.44 16.98 14.21
N SER A 350 18.32 16.87 14.91
CA SER A 350 17.42 17.99 15.19
C SER A 350 17.78 18.63 16.51
N ASN A 351 18.22 19.88 16.46
CA ASN A 351 18.45 20.68 17.67
C ASN A 351 17.17 20.87 18.48
N TYR A 352 16.01 20.91 17.81
CA TYR A 352 14.71 21.08 18.46
C TYR A 352 14.26 19.83 19.22
N LYS A 353 14.53 18.63 18.67
CA LYS A 353 14.16 17.36 19.30
C LYS A 353 15.27 16.77 20.18
N HIS A 354 16.46 17.36 20.16
CA HIS A 354 17.66 16.81 20.80
C HIS A 354 17.91 15.33 20.43
N HIS A 355 17.56 14.96 19.19
CA HIS A 355 17.63 13.59 18.69
C HIS A 355 17.81 13.58 17.18
N ASN A 356 18.23 12.45 16.62
CA ASN A 356 18.29 12.29 15.17
C ASN A 356 16.90 12.08 14.60
N THR A 357 16.51 12.88 13.62
CA THR A 357 15.18 12.81 13.03
C THR A 357 15.21 12.89 11.52
N PHE A 358 14.16 12.35 10.91
CA PHE A 358 13.76 12.74 9.57
C PHE A 358 12.63 13.76 9.66
N LYS A 359 12.72 14.80 8.85
CA LYS A 359 11.80 15.93 8.78
C LYS A 359 11.05 15.94 7.44
N PHE A 360 9.76 16.25 7.51
CA PHE A 360 8.85 16.33 6.37
C PHE A 360 8.01 17.60 6.45
N LEU A 361 7.82 18.28 5.34
CA LEU A 361 6.82 19.33 5.20
C LEU A 361 5.49 18.71 4.79
N ILE A 362 4.44 18.99 5.56
CA ILE A 362 3.08 18.57 5.27
C ILE A 362 2.27 19.81 4.86
N GLY A 363 1.52 19.69 3.77
CA GLY A 363 0.47 20.64 3.41
C GLY A 363 -0.91 20.05 3.69
N VAL A 364 -1.72 20.82 4.41
CA VAL A 364 -3.10 20.49 4.77
C VAL A 364 -4.04 21.48 4.12
N SER A 365 -5.03 20.97 3.40
CA SER A 365 -6.11 21.80 2.81
C SER A 365 -7.01 22.41 3.89
N PRO A 366 -7.76 23.48 3.58
CA PRO A 366 -8.79 24.06 4.44
C PRO A 366 -9.82 23.06 5.00
N GLN A 367 -10.03 21.93 4.32
CA GLN A 367 -10.92 20.86 4.74
C GLN A 367 -10.24 19.84 5.67
N MET A 368 -9.02 20.12 6.11
CA MET A 368 -8.19 19.30 7.01
C MET A 368 -7.80 17.94 6.44
N ALA A 369 -7.59 17.89 5.12
CA ALA A 369 -6.98 16.74 4.47
C ALA A 369 -5.55 17.06 4.07
N ILE A 370 -4.68 16.06 4.23
CA ILE A 370 -3.29 16.13 3.86
C ILE A 370 -3.22 16.04 2.34
N THR A 371 -2.82 17.15 1.71
CA THR A 371 -2.77 17.29 0.26
C THR A 371 -1.36 17.37 -0.29
N TYR A 372 -0.37 17.44 0.58
CA TYR A 372 1.03 17.52 0.20
C TYR A 372 1.92 16.93 1.27
N VAL A 373 2.92 16.17 0.85
CA VAL A 373 4.03 15.69 1.68
C VAL A 373 5.30 15.87 0.87
N SER A 374 6.29 16.58 1.41
CA SER A 374 7.57 16.77 0.74
C SER A 374 8.40 15.49 0.72
N ARG A 375 9.50 15.53 -0.05
CA ARG A 375 10.61 14.58 0.15
C ARG A 375 11.12 14.59 1.60
N MET A 376 11.83 13.55 1.98
CA MET A 376 12.45 13.41 3.29
C MET A 376 13.70 14.29 3.44
N TYR A 377 13.83 14.95 4.58
CA TYR A 377 15.03 15.72 4.95
C TYR A 377 15.60 15.24 6.30
N GLY A 378 16.87 15.52 6.55
CA GLY A 378 17.43 15.36 7.89
C GLY A 378 16.90 16.43 8.85
N GLY A 379 16.81 16.12 10.15
CA GLY A 379 16.30 17.01 11.20
C GLY A 379 16.97 18.39 11.30
N ARG A 380 18.19 18.55 10.75
CA ARG A 380 18.89 19.84 10.70
C ARG A 380 18.32 20.80 9.66
N ALA A 381 17.59 20.31 8.65
CA ALA A 381 17.02 21.15 7.61
C ALA A 381 16.01 22.14 8.20
N SER A 382 16.13 23.41 7.79
CA SER A 382 15.21 24.46 8.21
C SER A 382 13.90 24.38 7.44
N ASP A 383 12.81 24.79 8.07
CA ASP A 383 11.48 24.75 7.46
C ASP A 383 11.45 25.61 6.18
N LYS A 384 12.11 26.79 6.22
CA LYS A 384 12.33 27.63 5.04
C LYS A 384 12.99 26.86 3.90
N PHE A 385 14.11 26.18 4.15
CA PHE A 385 14.83 25.44 3.11
C PHE A 385 13.96 24.36 2.48
N ILE A 386 13.25 23.58 3.32
CA ILE A 386 12.36 22.51 2.85
C ILE A 386 11.24 23.07 1.98
N THR A 387 10.64 24.21 2.37
CA THR A 387 9.59 24.85 1.57
C THR A 387 10.15 25.38 0.24
N CYS A 388 11.33 26.01 0.22
CA CYS A 388 11.95 26.47 -1.02
C CYS A 388 12.22 25.34 -2.02
N ASP A 389 12.62 24.18 -1.50
CA ASP A 389 12.98 23.02 -2.31
C ASP A 389 11.74 22.19 -2.72
N SER A 390 10.57 22.47 -2.15
CA SER A 390 9.28 21.90 -2.53
C SER A 390 8.71 22.53 -3.81
N VAL A 391 9.41 22.33 -4.92
CA VAL A 391 9.11 22.96 -6.23
C VAL A 391 7.72 22.60 -6.74
N ASP A 392 7.26 21.36 -6.51
CA ASP A 392 5.93 20.88 -6.90
C ASP A 392 4.81 21.63 -6.15
N LEU A 393 4.97 21.87 -4.85
CA LEU A 393 4.06 22.71 -4.07
C LEU A 393 4.05 24.15 -4.56
N LEU A 394 5.24 24.76 -4.72
CA LEU A 394 5.38 26.15 -5.15
C LEU A 394 4.76 26.36 -6.53
N HIS A 395 5.05 25.48 -7.50
CA HIS A 395 4.49 25.56 -8.84
C HIS A 395 2.95 25.49 -8.82
N ASN A 396 2.35 24.60 -8.02
CA ASN A 396 0.88 24.53 -7.89
C ASN A 396 0.29 25.85 -7.35
N LEU A 397 0.94 26.45 -6.35
CA LEU A 397 0.54 27.74 -5.78
C LEU A 397 0.70 28.88 -6.78
N GLU A 398 1.73 28.84 -7.63
CA GLU A 398 1.97 29.85 -8.65
C GLU A 398 0.88 29.86 -9.73
N VAL A 399 0.49 28.67 -10.21
CA VAL A 399 -0.47 28.51 -11.30
C VAL A 399 -1.89 28.88 -10.85
N ASN A 400 -2.28 28.39 -9.67
CA ASN A 400 -3.67 28.50 -9.21
C ASN A 400 -3.91 29.73 -8.32
N LYS A 401 -2.84 30.38 -7.85
CA LYS A 401 -2.84 31.51 -6.90
C LYS A 401 -3.61 31.23 -5.59
N GLY A 402 -3.61 32.20 -4.68
CA GLY A 402 -4.25 32.11 -3.37
C GLY A 402 -3.30 32.50 -2.24
N SER A 403 -3.58 32.01 -1.04
CA SER A 403 -2.72 32.24 0.13
C SER A 403 -2.31 30.93 0.80
N VAL A 404 -1.20 31.00 1.54
CA VAL A 404 -0.63 29.92 2.35
C VAL A 404 -0.72 30.34 3.80
N MET A 405 -1.03 29.41 4.69
CA MET A 405 -0.95 29.63 6.13
C MET A 405 0.20 28.80 6.72
N ALA A 406 0.97 29.36 7.66
CA ALA A 406 2.11 28.65 8.25
C ALA A 406 2.39 29.10 9.70
N ASP A 407 3.25 28.35 10.40
CA ASP A 407 3.80 28.81 11.69
C ASP A 407 4.69 30.05 11.52
N ARG A 408 4.88 30.79 12.62
CA ARG A 408 5.83 31.89 12.75
C ARG A 408 7.25 31.55 12.28
N GLY A 409 7.67 30.28 12.38
CA GLY A 409 9.00 29.81 11.95
C GLY A 409 9.23 29.81 10.43
N PHE A 410 8.17 29.92 9.62
CA PHE A 410 8.27 29.85 8.16
C PHE A 410 8.63 31.21 7.55
N LEU A 411 9.92 31.52 7.50
CA LEU A 411 10.47 32.74 6.90
C LEU A 411 10.48 32.69 5.36
N ILE A 412 9.31 32.51 4.74
CA ILE A 412 9.10 32.30 3.30
C ILE A 412 8.33 33.44 2.60
N SER A 413 8.06 34.54 3.31
CA SER A 413 7.27 35.67 2.78
C SER A 413 7.81 36.24 1.48
N GLY A 414 9.13 36.44 1.37
CA GLY A 414 9.76 36.98 0.15
C GLY A 414 9.45 36.12 -1.08
N ILE A 415 9.61 34.80 -0.96
CA ILE A 415 9.42 33.85 -2.07
C ILE A 415 7.95 33.83 -2.50
N LEU A 416 7.02 33.80 -1.54
CA LEU A 416 5.60 33.78 -1.86
C LEU A 416 5.14 35.12 -2.47
N ASN A 417 5.68 36.25 -2.00
CA ASN A 417 5.36 37.57 -2.54
C ASN A 417 5.78 37.69 -4.02
N ASP A 418 6.95 37.18 -4.39
CA ASP A 418 7.43 37.18 -5.79
C ASP A 418 6.48 36.40 -6.72
N MET A 419 5.77 35.40 -6.18
CA MET A 419 4.78 34.59 -6.88
C MET A 419 3.37 35.18 -6.85
N GLY A 420 3.17 36.29 -6.13
CA GLY A 420 1.85 36.89 -5.86
C GLY A 420 0.98 36.05 -4.92
N VAL A 421 1.60 35.23 -4.05
CA VAL A 421 0.92 34.37 -3.07
C VAL A 421 1.05 35.01 -1.69
N LYS A 422 -0.07 35.17 -0.98
CA LYS A 422 -0.09 35.77 0.36
C LYS A 422 0.29 34.75 1.43
N LEU A 423 1.10 35.14 2.41
CA LEU A 423 1.39 34.34 3.61
C LEU A 423 0.58 34.84 4.81
N HIS A 424 -0.21 33.95 5.40
CA HIS A 424 -0.87 34.15 6.69
C HIS A 424 -0.04 33.46 7.78
N MET A 425 0.52 34.26 8.69
CA MET A 425 1.28 33.77 9.83
C MET A 425 0.99 34.63 11.05
N PRO A 426 1.09 34.09 12.27
CA PRO A 426 0.86 34.89 13.48
C PRO A 426 1.86 36.06 13.55
N SER A 427 1.40 37.25 13.95
CA SER A 427 2.21 38.48 13.89
C SER A 427 3.46 38.41 14.75
N PHE A 428 4.57 39.00 14.29
CA PHE A 428 5.78 39.16 15.09
C PHE A 428 5.64 40.33 16.08
N LYS A 429 6.19 40.12 17.27
CA LYS A 429 6.51 41.21 18.18
C LYS A 429 7.90 41.69 17.79
N GLY A 430 7.97 42.70 16.92
CA GLY A 430 9.25 43.31 16.55
C GLY A 430 10.02 43.79 17.78
N THR A 431 11.34 43.97 17.64
CA THR A 431 12.23 44.43 18.71
C THR A 431 11.86 45.80 19.27
N GLU A 432 11.18 46.62 18.48
CA GLU A 432 10.86 48.02 18.80
C GLU A 432 9.53 48.21 19.54
N ARG A 433 8.74 47.16 19.78
CA ARG A 433 7.42 47.28 20.42
C ARG A 433 7.16 46.30 21.54
N ALA A 434 6.61 46.82 22.64
CA ALA A 434 6.32 46.04 23.83
C ALA A 434 5.05 45.17 23.74
N GLN A 435 4.12 45.43 22.81
CA GLN A 435 2.86 44.66 22.65
C GLN A 435 2.39 44.63 21.18
N LEU A 436 1.59 43.62 20.81
CA LEU A 436 0.88 43.55 19.52
C LEU A 436 -0.35 44.48 19.57
N LYS A 437 -0.81 44.98 18.43
CA LYS A 437 -2.11 45.66 18.35
C LYS A 437 -3.25 44.65 18.59
N SER A 438 -4.39 45.11 19.11
CA SER A 438 -5.54 44.23 19.38
C SER A 438 -6.03 43.47 18.14
N SER A 439 -5.99 44.11 16.96
CA SER A 439 -6.34 43.46 15.69
C SER A 439 -5.35 42.36 15.29
N GLU A 440 -4.05 42.61 15.41
CA GLU A 440 -2.99 41.64 15.12
C GLU A 440 -3.01 40.46 16.11
N ALA A 441 -3.31 40.73 17.37
CA ALA A 441 -3.49 39.72 18.40
C ALA A 441 -4.67 38.80 18.04
N LYS A 442 -5.81 39.38 17.65
CA LYS A 442 -6.99 38.62 17.23
C LYS A 442 -6.70 37.74 16.00
N THR A 443 -6.10 38.30 14.94
CA THR A 443 -5.73 37.50 13.76
C THR A 443 -4.74 36.38 14.11
N SER A 444 -3.78 36.63 14.99
CA SER A 444 -2.83 35.60 15.46
C SER A 444 -3.52 34.48 16.24
N GLU A 445 -4.53 34.83 17.04
CA GLU A 445 -5.38 33.88 17.76
C GLU A 445 -6.18 33.01 16.79
N ASP A 446 -6.80 33.61 15.77
CA ASP A 446 -7.61 32.89 14.78
C ASP A 446 -6.76 31.95 13.92
N ILE A 447 -5.55 32.36 13.52
CA ILE A 447 -4.58 31.47 12.86
C ILE A 447 -4.22 30.30 13.78
N SER A 448 -4.01 30.56 15.07
CA SER A 448 -3.67 29.50 16.03
C SER A 448 -4.80 28.49 16.20
N LYS A 449 -6.07 28.93 16.20
CA LYS A 449 -7.25 28.02 16.24
C LYS A 449 -7.29 27.08 15.05
N VAL A 450 -7.01 27.60 13.84
CA VAL A 450 -6.93 26.78 12.62
C VAL A 450 -5.83 25.74 12.73
N ARG A 451 -4.64 26.15 13.21
CA ARG A 451 -3.48 25.27 13.32
C ARG A 451 -3.67 24.09 14.29
N ILE A 452 -4.51 24.22 15.31
CA ILE A 452 -4.89 23.08 16.17
C ILE A 452 -5.45 21.92 15.35
N HIS A 453 -6.15 22.18 14.25
CA HIS A 453 -6.67 21.13 13.39
C HIS A 453 -5.59 20.48 12.51
N VAL A 454 -4.58 21.24 12.11
CA VAL A 454 -3.39 20.73 11.41
C VAL A 454 -2.60 19.82 12.33
N GLU A 455 -2.37 20.25 13.58
CA GLU A 455 -1.69 19.45 14.59
C GLU A 455 -2.42 18.13 14.86
N ARG A 456 -3.76 18.14 14.87
CA ARG A 456 -4.58 16.92 14.96
C ARG A 456 -4.40 16.01 13.73
N ALA A 457 -4.30 16.58 12.52
CA ALA A 457 -4.04 15.79 11.31
C ALA A 457 -2.67 15.10 11.39
N ILE A 458 -1.64 15.85 11.78
CA ILE A 458 -0.27 15.34 11.98
C ILE A 458 -0.25 14.29 13.10
N GLN A 459 -0.98 14.51 14.18
CA GLN A 459 -1.10 13.55 15.28
C GLN A 459 -1.69 12.22 14.79
N ARG A 460 -2.66 12.24 13.87
CA ARG A 460 -3.20 11.01 13.27
C ARG A 460 -2.17 10.23 12.45
N VAL A 461 -1.29 10.93 11.73
CA VAL A 461 -0.14 10.29 11.06
C VAL A 461 0.74 9.58 12.09
N LYS A 462 0.94 10.20 13.25
CA LYS A 462 1.71 9.62 14.37
C LYS A 462 0.98 8.51 15.13
N THR A 463 -0.25 8.13 14.76
CA THR A 463 -0.93 6.94 15.32
C THR A 463 -0.59 5.65 14.57
N PHE A 464 0.16 5.73 13.47
CA PHE A 464 0.68 4.56 12.80
C PHE A 464 1.91 4.06 13.55
N HIS A 465 1.77 2.94 14.25
CA HIS A 465 2.77 2.47 15.21
C HIS A 465 4.11 2.04 14.57
N ILE A 466 4.16 1.94 13.23
CA ILE A 466 5.44 1.83 12.51
C ILE A 466 6.34 3.08 12.71
N LEU A 467 5.76 4.22 13.11
CA LEU A 467 6.45 5.50 13.33
C LEU A 467 6.69 5.83 14.82
N ASP A 468 6.22 5.01 15.75
CA ASP A 468 6.31 5.28 17.20
C ASP A 468 7.77 5.25 17.71
N GLY A 469 8.54 4.28 17.20
CA GLY A 469 9.94 4.08 17.55
C GLY A 469 10.90 4.82 16.61
N GLU A 470 12.19 4.64 16.87
CA GLU A 470 13.23 5.07 15.94
C GLU A 470 13.13 4.25 14.65
N VAL A 471 12.98 4.93 13.51
CA VAL A 471 13.10 4.31 12.19
C VAL A 471 14.48 3.67 12.08
N LYS A 472 14.50 2.37 11.74
CA LYS A 472 15.75 1.64 11.57
C LYS A 472 16.51 2.18 10.35
N LEU A 473 17.83 2.35 10.47
CA LEU A 473 18.66 2.81 9.35
C LEU A 473 18.62 1.85 8.16
N SER A 474 18.36 0.56 8.39
CA SER A 474 18.16 -0.44 7.35
C SER A 474 16.87 -0.24 6.52
N MET A 475 15.96 0.63 6.99
CA MET A 475 14.72 0.99 6.31
C MET A 475 14.72 2.43 5.79
N LYS A 476 15.86 3.13 5.85
CA LYS A 476 15.98 4.54 5.44
C LYS A 476 15.48 4.79 4.01
N ASP A 477 15.74 3.85 3.10
CA ASP A 477 15.42 3.99 1.68
C ASP A 477 13.92 3.82 1.39
N LEU A 478 13.15 3.35 2.39
CA LEU A 478 11.68 3.29 2.38
C LEU A 478 11.04 4.31 3.34
N ALA A 479 11.82 5.03 4.14
CA ALA A 479 11.29 5.87 5.21
C ALA A 479 10.41 7.01 4.67
N GLU A 480 10.81 7.61 3.54
CA GLU A 480 10.02 8.63 2.86
C GLU A 480 8.66 8.08 2.41
N GLN A 481 8.66 6.93 1.75
CA GLN A 481 7.48 6.30 1.20
C GLN A 481 6.53 5.86 2.32
N ILE A 482 7.06 5.24 3.38
CA ILE A 482 6.28 4.84 4.55
C ILE A 482 5.60 6.06 5.17
N PHE A 483 6.35 7.13 5.43
CA PHE A 483 5.79 8.33 6.05
C PHE A 483 4.69 8.95 5.18
N THR A 484 4.96 9.10 3.88
CA THR A 484 4.02 9.67 2.91
C THR A 484 2.74 8.85 2.81
N VAL A 485 2.86 7.52 2.76
CA VAL A 485 1.71 6.61 2.73
C VAL A 485 0.89 6.74 4.02
N CYS A 486 1.52 6.72 5.21
CA CYS A 486 0.82 6.95 6.47
C CYS A 486 0.09 8.29 6.49
N ALA A 487 0.71 9.35 5.98
CA ALA A 487 0.14 10.68 5.92
C ALA A 487 -1.12 10.72 5.04
N TYR A 488 -1.07 10.17 3.83
CA TYR A 488 -2.24 10.14 2.95
C TYR A 488 -3.33 9.18 3.41
N LEU A 489 -2.99 8.08 4.08
CA LEU A 489 -3.98 7.16 4.66
C LEU A 489 -4.89 7.83 5.70
N VAL A 490 -4.44 8.91 6.36
CA VAL A 490 -5.29 9.70 7.29
C VAL A 490 -6.51 10.29 6.59
N ASN A 491 -6.44 10.58 5.28
CA ASN A 491 -7.56 11.14 4.53
C ASN A 491 -8.75 10.17 4.37
N PHE A 492 -8.54 8.88 4.58
CA PHE A 492 -9.56 7.82 4.50
C PHE A 492 -10.14 7.46 5.86
N GLN A 493 -9.70 8.14 6.93
CA GLN A 493 -10.25 7.99 8.27
C GLN A 493 -11.44 8.94 8.47
N THR A 494 -12.08 8.84 9.64
CA THR A 494 -13.20 9.72 10.02
C THR A 494 -12.79 11.20 9.95
N PRO A 495 -13.61 12.12 9.43
CA PRO A 495 -13.22 13.53 9.28
C PRO A 495 -12.73 14.19 10.57
N ILE A 496 -11.72 15.07 10.46
CA ILE A 496 -11.18 15.84 11.61
C ILE A 496 -12.17 16.92 12.08
N LEU A 497 -12.87 17.53 11.14
CA LEU A 497 -13.87 18.55 11.41
C LEU A 497 -15.26 17.91 11.46
N LYS A 498 -16.00 18.22 12.52
CA LYS A 498 -17.44 17.96 12.57
C LYS A 498 -18.14 19.01 11.70
N LYS A 499 -19.11 18.56 10.91
CA LYS A 499 -19.93 19.46 10.09
C LYS A 499 -20.86 20.30 10.94
#